data_AF-A0A1M6GMI9-F1
#
_entry.id   AF-A0A1M6GMI9-F1
#
_cell.length_a   1.000
_cell.length_b   1.000
_cell.length_c   1.000
_cell.angle_alpha   90.00
_cell.angle_beta   90.00
_cell.angle_gamma   90.00
#
_symmetry.space_group_name_H-M   'P 1'
#
loop_
_entity.id
_entity.type
_entity.pdbx_description
1 polymer ?
#
loop_
_entity_poly.entity_id
_entity_poly.type
_entity_poly.pdbx_seq_one_letter_code
_entity_poly.pdbx_strand_id
1 'polypeptide(L)'
;MKSKIAEAIKLKNQPVAVIPTDQKPDGALMFKEGRWGCVVALINAASKGKTVALSNATVVCPGGHAGCGFGPYEEGFVDKFLAEGEGLKVEGERYKASQELALKFMRWQVVPKGQKEFVVMKPLAQVTEADSPEAVIFLVNADRLSGLATLANFDTENQDNVKHYFGAGCGQSIGNVLAASERGSRECFIGMTDPSARKLLPADIMSFSIPFKRFLEMEENADKSFFHTGTWQTICQRLD
;
A
#
# COMPACT_ATOMS: atom_id res chain seq x y z
N MET A 1 -17.49 0.19 7.46
CA MET A 1 -17.70 -1.17 8.04
C MET A 1 -16.75 -1.41 9.22
N LYS A 2 -17.12 -2.24 10.20
CA LYS A 2 -16.21 -2.69 11.28
C LYS A 2 -15.49 -3.97 10.80
N SER A 3 -14.17 -4.03 10.92
CA SER A 3 -13.36 -5.15 10.39
C SER A 3 -13.07 -6.17 11.49
N LYS A 4 -13.49 -7.43 11.27
CA LYS A 4 -13.21 -8.57 12.15
C LYS A 4 -11.72 -8.86 12.21
N ILE A 5 -11.03 -8.74 11.07
CA ILE A 5 -9.57 -8.90 10.99
C ILE A 5 -8.88 -7.86 11.87
N ALA A 6 -9.26 -6.58 11.75
CA ALA A 6 -8.68 -5.50 12.55
C ALA A 6 -8.85 -5.75 14.06
N GLU A 7 -10.01 -6.26 14.47
CA GLU A 7 -10.27 -6.66 15.87
C GLU A 7 -9.40 -7.85 16.29
N ALA A 8 -9.35 -8.92 15.49
CA ALA A 8 -8.58 -10.13 15.79
C ALA A 8 -7.08 -9.87 15.92
N ILE A 9 -6.55 -8.89 15.18
CA ILE A 9 -5.14 -8.47 15.25
C ILE A 9 -4.90 -7.29 16.20
N LYS A 10 -5.90 -6.89 17.00
CA LYS A 10 -5.83 -5.74 17.93
C LYS A 10 -5.21 -4.50 17.27
N LEU A 11 -5.69 -4.14 16.08
CA LEU A 11 -5.12 -3.06 15.30
C LEU A 11 -5.39 -1.71 16.01
N LYS A 12 -4.33 -0.93 16.27
CA LYS A 12 -4.46 0.38 16.92
C LYS A 12 -4.93 1.48 15.96
N ASN A 13 -4.47 1.39 14.72
CA ASN A 13 -4.87 2.28 13.64
C ASN A 13 -6.06 1.70 12.87
N GLN A 14 -6.59 2.47 11.93
CA GLN A 14 -7.66 2.01 11.04
C GLN A 14 -7.07 1.37 9.77
N PRO A 15 -7.63 0.26 9.27
CA PRO A 15 -7.36 -0.18 7.90
C PRO A 15 -7.74 0.93 6.94
N VAL A 16 -6.98 1.09 5.87
CA VAL A 16 -7.14 2.19 4.90
C VAL A 16 -7.75 1.63 3.63
N ALA A 17 -8.95 2.05 3.28
CA ALA A 17 -9.55 1.78 1.98
C ALA A 17 -8.90 2.64 0.90
N VAL A 18 -8.62 2.06 -0.26
CA VAL A 18 -8.10 2.74 -1.46
C VAL A 18 -9.18 2.72 -2.54
N ILE A 19 -9.55 3.90 -3.02
CA ILE A 19 -10.72 4.13 -3.87
C ILE A 19 -10.29 5.00 -5.06
N PRO A 20 -9.98 4.41 -6.23
CA PRO A 20 -9.91 5.14 -7.49
C PRO A 20 -11.28 5.76 -7.82
N THR A 21 -11.35 7.05 -8.11
CA THR A 21 -12.61 7.76 -8.39
C THR A 21 -12.39 9.03 -9.20
N ASP A 22 -13.41 9.44 -9.96
CA ASP A 22 -13.42 10.71 -10.71
C ASP A 22 -13.92 11.89 -9.85
N GLN A 23 -14.18 11.67 -8.57
CA GLN A 23 -14.68 12.69 -7.66
C GLN A 23 -13.76 12.89 -6.46
N LYS A 24 -13.30 14.13 -6.26
CA LYS A 24 -12.56 14.51 -5.06
C LYS A 24 -13.53 14.69 -3.88
N PRO A 25 -13.35 13.98 -2.75
CA PRO A 25 -14.16 14.21 -1.56
C PRO A 25 -13.98 15.61 -0.99
N ASP A 26 -15.04 16.15 -0.40
CA ASP A 26 -14.99 17.41 0.35
C ASP A 26 -14.11 17.27 1.58
N GLY A 27 -13.31 18.30 1.86
CA GLY A 27 -12.41 18.33 3.01
C GLY A 27 -11.26 17.32 2.98
N ALA A 28 -11.07 16.57 1.88
CA ALA A 28 -9.96 15.63 1.74
C ALA A 28 -8.61 16.35 1.84
N LEU A 29 -7.71 15.82 2.68
CA LEU A 29 -6.33 16.29 2.75
C LEU A 29 -5.60 15.90 1.45
N MET A 30 -4.95 16.88 0.83
CA MET A 30 -4.32 16.73 -0.47
C MET A 30 -3.04 17.58 -0.52
N PHE A 31 -2.06 17.15 -1.32
CA PHE A 31 -0.90 17.99 -1.59
C PHE A 31 -1.30 19.23 -2.40
N LYS A 32 -0.49 20.28 -2.29
CA LYS A 32 -0.62 21.43 -3.18
C LYS A 32 0.07 21.11 -4.51
N GLU A 33 -0.54 21.51 -5.61
CA GLU A 33 0.05 21.38 -6.94
C GLU A 33 1.47 21.98 -6.98
N GLY A 34 2.38 21.28 -7.66
CA GLY A 34 3.80 21.65 -7.77
C GLY A 34 4.61 21.54 -6.48
N ARG A 35 4.01 21.13 -5.34
CA ARG A 35 4.73 20.96 -4.07
C ARG A 35 4.95 19.49 -3.76
N TRP A 36 6.20 19.17 -3.40
CA TRP A 36 6.56 17.82 -3.01
C TRP A 36 5.92 17.39 -1.69
N GLY A 37 5.41 16.17 -1.68
CA GLY A 37 4.91 15.47 -0.50
C GLY A 37 5.00 13.95 -0.70
N CYS A 38 5.14 13.21 0.40
CA CYS A 38 5.27 11.76 0.37
C CYS A 38 3.90 11.10 0.54
N VAL A 39 3.45 10.32 -0.46
CA VAL A 39 2.17 9.59 -0.39
C VAL A 39 2.10 8.65 0.82
N VAL A 40 3.23 8.09 1.28
CA VAL A 40 3.31 7.28 2.51
C VAL A 40 2.83 8.05 3.74
N ALA A 41 3.14 9.36 3.83
CA ALA A 41 2.65 10.20 4.91
C ALA A 41 1.12 10.35 4.87
N LEU A 42 0.52 10.37 3.67
CA LEU A 42 -0.94 10.38 3.51
C LEU A 42 -1.59 9.02 3.80
N ILE A 43 -0.93 7.90 3.48
CA ILE A 43 -1.37 6.56 3.94
C ILE A 43 -1.42 6.53 5.48
N ASN A 44 -0.35 7.00 6.15
CA ASN A 44 -0.30 7.08 7.61
C ASN A 44 -1.39 8.00 8.17
N ALA A 45 -1.61 9.17 7.56
CA ALA A 45 -2.69 10.08 7.95
C ALA A 45 -4.08 9.41 7.79
N ALA A 46 -4.29 8.65 6.72
CA ALA A 46 -5.53 7.92 6.49
C ALA A 46 -5.76 6.85 7.56
N SER A 47 -4.72 6.10 7.95
CA SER A 47 -4.82 5.12 9.04
C SER A 47 -5.15 5.76 10.40
N LYS A 48 -4.96 7.08 10.53
CA LYS A 48 -5.24 7.88 11.74
C LYS A 48 -6.53 8.70 11.64
N GLY A 49 -7.43 8.34 10.72
CA GLY A 49 -8.78 8.91 10.68
C GLY A 49 -9.01 9.99 9.62
N LYS A 50 -8.00 10.32 8.79
CA LYS A 50 -8.14 11.37 7.76
C LYS A 50 -8.61 10.78 6.43
N THR A 51 -9.50 11.50 5.75
CA THR A 51 -9.73 11.27 4.31
C THR A 51 -8.68 12.05 3.53
N VAL A 52 -8.00 11.40 2.61
CA VAL A 52 -6.96 11.99 1.76
C VAL A 52 -7.28 11.74 0.29
N ALA A 53 -6.86 12.66 -0.57
CA ALA A 53 -6.98 12.53 -2.02
C ALA A 53 -5.62 12.77 -2.69
N LEU A 54 -5.37 12.01 -3.74
CA LEU A 54 -4.18 12.08 -4.58
C LEU A 54 -4.64 12.29 -6.02
N SER A 55 -3.95 13.12 -6.77
CA SER A 55 -4.18 13.27 -8.22
C SER A 55 -2.86 13.40 -8.97
N ASN A 56 -2.91 13.17 -10.28
CA ASN A 56 -1.78 13.39 -11.18
C ASN A 56 -1.15 14.80 -10.98
N ALA A 57 -1.96 15.84 -10.84
CA ALA A 57 -1.49 17.22 -10.68
C ALA A 57 -0.79 17.50 -9.33
N THR A 58 -1.08 16.71 -8.29
CA THR A 58 -0.59 16.99 -6.93
C THR A 58 0.50 16.03 -6.46
N VAL A 59 0.62 14.85 -7.09
CA VAL A 59 1.65 13.87 -6.77
C VAL A 59 2.87 14.06 -7.65
N VAL A 60 3.81 14.90 -7.19
CA VAL A 60 5.04 15.20 -7.93
C VAL A 60 6.18 14.20 -7.66
N CYS A 61 6.09 13.38 -6.61
CA CYS A 61 7.10 12.35 -6.32
C CYS A 61 6.99 11.22 -7.35
N PRO A 62 8.04 10.87 -8.11
CA PRO A 62 7.94 9.84 -9.16
C PRO A 62 7.44 8.48 -8.63
N GLY A 63 7.90 8.07 -7.45
CA GLY A 63 7.45 6.82 -6.80
C GLY A 63 5.98 6.87 -6.37
N GLY A 64 5.51 8.03 -5.93
CA GLY A 64 4.10 8.27 -5.64
C GLY A 64 3.26 8.25 -6.92
N HIS A 65 3.75 8.91 -7.98
CA HIS A 65 3.07 9.05 -9.26
C HIS A 65 2.82 7.67 -9.90
N ALA A 66 3.88 6.87 -10.04
CA ALA A 66 3.75 5.51 -10.55
C ALA A 66 3.02 4.57 -9.59
N GLY A 67 3.23 4.70 -8.28
CA GLY A 67 2.53 3.89 -7.29
C GLY A 67 1.01 4.15 -7.22
N CYS A 68 0.57 5.36 -7.53
CA CYS A 68 -0.86 5.68 -7.62
C CYS A 68 -1.46 5.42 -9.00
N GLY A 69 -0.65 4.90 -9.94
CA GLY A 69 -1.08 4.62 -11.30
C GLY A 69 -1.20 5.85 -12.20
N PHE A 70 -0.65 7.02 -11.85
CA PHE A 70 -0.76 8.23 -12.69
C PHE A 70 0.17 8.22 -13.91
N GLY A 71 1.09 7.27 -14.00
CA GLY A 71 1.97 7.06 -15.15
C GLY A 71 3.17 6.17 -14.76
N PRO A 72 3.91 5.62 -15.73
CA PRO A 72 5.15 4.91 -15.43
C PRO A 72 6.25 5.87 -14.97
N TYR A 73 7.36 5.34 -14.44
CA TYR A 73 8.55 6.15 -14.25
C TYR A 73 9.08 6.70 -15.59
N GLU A 74 9.50 7.96 -15.58
CA GLU A 74 10.20 8.59 -16.69
C GLU A 74 11.72 8.39 -16.56
N GLU A 75 12.38 8.12 -17.69
CA GLU A 75 13.84 8.06 -17.78
C GLU A 75 14.46 9.45 -17.57
N GLY A 76 15.70 9.49 -17.07
CA GLY A 76 16.47 10.69 -16.83
C GLY A 76 16.70 10.94 -15.34
N PHE A 77 15.63 11.05 -14.55
CA PHE A 77 15.74 11.28 -13.11
C PHE A 77 15.77 9.97 -12.32
N VAL A 78 14.77 9.09 -12.48
CA VAL A 78 14.57 7.94 -11.59
C VAL A 78 15.67 6.88 -11.75
N ASP A 79 16.08 6.59 -12.97
CA ASP A 79 17.15 5.64 -13.28
C ASP A 79 18.50 6.08 -12.70
N LYS A 80 18.80 7.37 -12.76
CA LYS A 80 20.03 7.93 -12.17
C LYS A 80 19.93 8.00 -10.65
N PHE A 81 18.77 8.43 -10.14
CA PHE A 81 18.51 8.59 -8.72
C PHE A 81 18.56 7.25 -7.97
N LEU A 82 18.01 6.17 -8.53
CA LEU A 82 18.09 4.84 -7.93
C LEU A 82 19.51 4.26 -7.95
N ALA A 83 20.38 4.76 -8.83
CA ALA A 83 21.79 4.39 -8.93
C ALA A 83 22.67 5.39 -8.15
N GLU A 84 23.74 5.89 -8.76
CA GLU A 84 24.71 6.77 -8.11
C GLU A 84 24.31 8.26 -8.08
N GLY A 85 23.27 8.64 -8.84
CA GLY A 85 22.82 10.04 -8.94
C GLY A 85 23.67 10.91 -9.86
N GLU A 86 24.46 10.31 -10.76
CA GLU A 86 25.35 11.06 -11.66
C GLU A 86 24.59 12.13 -12.47
N GLY A 87 25.06 13.38 -12.42
CA GLY A 87 24.43 14.51 -13.10
C GLY A 87 23.14 15.03 -12.45
N LEU A 88 22.72 14.48 -11.31
CA LEU A 88 21.63 15.03 -10.50
C LEU A 88 22.17 16.02 -9.45
N LYS A 89 21.30 16.91 -8.99
CA LYS A 89 21.58 17.84 -7.87
C LYS A 89 21.34 17.20 -6.49
N VAL A 90 21.01 15.92 -6.47
CA VAL A 90 20.68 15.14 -5.26
C VAL A 90 21.55 13.90 -5.21
N GLU A 91 21.84 13.43 -4.00
CA GLU A 91 22.54 12.15 -3.81
C GLU A 91 21.68 11.00 -4.34
N GLY A 92 22.29 10.10 -5.12
CA GLY A 92 21.64 8.87 -5.56
C GLY A 92 21.44 7.89 -4.40
N GLU A 93 20.33 7.17 -4.42
CA GLU A 93 19.93 6.23 -3.39
C GLU A 93 20.78 4.95 -3.37
N ARG A 94 21.44 4.62 -4.50
CA ARG A 94 22.21 3.38 -4.69
C ARG A 94 21.41 2.11 -4.35
N TYR A 95 20.10 2.14 -4.59
CA TYR A 95 19.23 0.96 -4.48
C TYR A 95 19.37 0.00 -5.67
N LYS A 96 19.96 0.49 -6.77
CA LYS A 96 20.42 -0.30 -7.91
C LYS A 96 21.92 -0.09 -8.08
N ALA A 97 22.62 -1.18 -8.41
CA ALA A 97 24.08 -1.15 -8.60
C ALA A 97 24.52 -0.38 -9.85
N SER A 98 23.60 -0.10 -10.79
CA SER A 98 23.88 0.71 -11.97
C SER A 98 22.61 1.35 -12.54
N GLN A 99 22.78 2.42 -13.31
CA GLN A 99 21.69 3.07 -14.05
C GLN A 99 21.01 2.09 -15.03
N GLU A 100 21.78 1.18 -15.65
CA GLU A 100 21.24 0.15 -16.54
C GLU A 100 20.25 -0.79 -15.81
N LEU A 101 20.60 -1.22 -14.59
CA LEU A 101 19.71 -2.04 -13.77
C LEU A 101 18.48 -1.25 -13.30
N ALA A 102 18.60 0.05 -13.08
CA ALA A 102 17.48 0.92 -12.75
C ALA A 102 16.51 1.06 -13.94
N LEU A 103 17.03 1.30 -15.16
CA LEU A 103 16.23 1.32 -16.39
C LEU A 103 15.50 -0.01 -16.63
N LYS A 104 16.19 -1.14 -16.46
CA LYS A 104 15.57 -2.47 -16.54
C LYS A 104 14.45 -2.62 -15.52
N PHE A 105 14.68 -2.22 -14.26
CA PHE A 105 13.65 -2.25 -13.22
C PHE A 105 12.43 -1.41 -13.59
N MET A 106 12.62 -0.19 -14.10
CA MET A 106 11.51 0.69 -14.49
C MET A 106 10.60 0.04 -15.54
N ARG A 107 11.16 -0.74 -16.48
CA ARG A 107 10.39 -1.48 -17.49
C ARG A 107 9.58 -2.66 -16.94
N TRP A 108 10.05 -3.25 -15.84
CA TRP A 108 9.37 -4.37 -15.16
C TRP A 108 8.41 -3.91 -14.07
N GLN A 109 8.33 -2.60 -13.81
CA GLN A 109 7.47 -2.08 -12.76
C GLN A 109 6.00 -2.40 -13.06
N VAL A 110 5.30 -2.87 -12.02
CA VAL A 110 3.84 -3.00 -12.03
C VAL A 110 3.23 -1.61 -11.85
N VAL A 111 2.48 -1.16 -12.84
CA VAL A 111 1.73 0.11 -12.82
C VAL A 111 0.25 -0.21 -13.10
N PRO A 112 -0.68 0.18 -12.20
CA PRO A 112 -2.12 0.09 -12.46
C PRO A 112 -2.50 0.83 -13.74
N LYS A 113 -3.44 0.27 -14.52
CA LYS A 113 -3.91 0.85 -15.80
C LYS A 113 -5.23 1.59 -15.68
N GLY A 114 -6.04 1.27 -14.68
CA GLY A 114 -7.35 1.86 -14.39
C GLY A 114 -7.21 3.25 -13.78
N GLN A 115 -6.81 4.23 -14.61
CA GLN A 115 -6.66 5.61 -14.15
C GLN A 115 -8.02 6.26 -13.94
N LYS A 116 -8.20 6.77 -12.73
CA LYS A 116 -9.24 7.71 -12.34
C LYS A 116 -8.60 9.05 -11.98
N GLU A 117 -9.39 10.12 -11.98
CA GLU A 117 -8.84 11.46 -11.69
C GLU A 117 -8.18 11.54 -10.30
N PHE A 118 -8.73 10.79 -9.34
CA PHE A 118 -8.22 10.70 -7.98
C PHE A 118 -8.00 9.27 -7.51
N VAL A 119 -7.00 9.10 -6.65
CA VAL A 119 -6.91 7.96 -5.72
C VAL A 119 -7.22 8.50 -4.33
N VAL A 120 -8.38 8.13 -3.80
CA VAL A 120 -8.83 8.50 -2.46
C VAL A 120 -8.43 7.41 -1.47
N MET A 121 -7.93 7.82 -0.31
CA MET A 121 -7.71 6.91 0.80
C MET A 121 -8.42 7.41 2.06
N LYS A 122 -9.12 6.52 2.75
CA LYS A 122 -9.81 6.85 4.01
C LYS A 122 -9.89 5.64 4.94
N PRO A 123 -10.10 5.84 6.24
CA PRO A 123 -10.39 4.74 7.16
C PRO A 123 -11.50 3.86 6.61
N LEU A 124 -11.32 2.54 6.67
CA LEU A 124 -12.33 1.56 6.25
C LEU A 124 -13.66 1.74 7.01
N ALA A 125 -13.59 2.23 8.25
CA ALA A 125 -14.77 2.59 9.04
C ALA A 125 -15.61 3.72 8.41
N GLN A 126 -15.01 4.59 7.60
CA GLN A 126 -15.67 5.73 6.91
C GLN A 126 -16.12 5.41 5.48
N VAL A 127 -15.91 4.18 5.00
CA VAL A 127 -16.42 3.73 3.70
C VAL A 127 -17.95 3.59 3.77
N THR A 128 -18.64 4.15 2.78
CA THR A 128 -20.10 4.11 2.63
C THR A 128 -20.50 3.30 1.39
N GLU A 129 -21.81 3.11 1.18
CA GLU A 129 -22.34 2.41 -0.01
C GLU A 129 -22.06 3.13 -1.33
N ALA A 130 -21.78 4.44 -1.28
CA ALA A 130 -21.40 5.20 -2.47
C ALA A 130 -19.93 5.01 -2.87
N ASP A 131 -19.11 4.43 -1.99
CA ASP A 131 -17.72 4.15 -2.28
C ASP A 131 -17.56 2.82 -3.01
N SER A 132 -16.55 2.74 -3.87
CA SER A 132 -16.14 1.50 -4.53
C SER A 132 -14.66 1.22 -4.23
N PRO A 133 -14.31 0.73 -3.02
CA PRO A 133 -12.93 0.42 -2.70
C PRO A 133 -12.39 -0.72 -3.57
N GLU A 134 -11.16 -0.57 -4.02
CA GLU A 134 -10.45 -1.58 -4.80
C GLU A 134 -9.37 -2.30 -3.98
N ALA A 135 -8.91 -1.68 -2.90
CA ALA A 135 -7.96 -2.30 -1.98
C ALA A 135 -8.15 -1.83 -0.54
N VAL A 136 -7.60 -2.62 0.39
CA VAL A 136 -7.42 -2.25 1.80
C VAL A 136 -5.95 -2.39 2.16
N ILE A 137 -5.41 -1.37 2.83
CA ILE A 137 -4.03 -1.35 3.35
C ILE A 137 -4.08 -1.39 4.87
N PHE A 138 -3.38 -2.35 5.45
CA PHE A 138 -3.10 -2.44 6.87
C PHE A 138 -1.69 -1.92 7.16
N LEU A 139 -1.54 -1.05 8.17
CA LEU A 139 -0.23 -0.68 8.70
C LEU A 139 0.01 -1.45 10.01
N VAL A 140 0.97 -2.37 9.99
CA VAL A 140 1.10 -3.45 10.99
C VAL A 140 2.55 -3.74 11.34
N ASN A 141 2.81 -4.16 12.58
CA ASN A 141 4.10 -4.73 12.97
C ASN A 141 4.23 -6.19 12.54
N ALA A 142 5.38 -6.82 12.81
CA ALA A 142 5.67 -8.19 12.39
C ALA A 142 4.65 -9.23 12.91
N ASP A 143 4.18 -9.10 14.16
CA ASP A 143 3.21 -10.04 14.73
C ASP A 143 1.86 -9.94 14.04
N ARG A 144 1.35 -8.72 13.82
CA ARG A 144 0.10 -8.48 13.10
C ARG A 144 0.23 -8.86 11.62
N LEU A 145 1.39 -8.61 11.01
CA LEU A 145 1.71 -9.03 9.64
C LEU A 145 1.67 -10.54 9.48
N SER A 146 2.19 -11.30 10.45
CA SER A 146 2.14 -12.76 10.43
C SER A 146 0.70 -13.28 10.39
N GLY A 147 -0.20 -12.66 11.17
CA GLY A 147 -1.62 -13.01 11.16
C GLY A 147 -2.29 -12.75 9.81
N LEU A 148 -2.03 -11.59 9.21
CA LEU A 148 -2.58 -11.24 7.89
C LEU A 148 -2.06 -12.19 6.79
N ALA A 149 -0.76 -12.49 6.79
CA ALA A 149 -0.16 -13.38 5.80
C ALA A 149 -0.67 -14.82 5.91
N THR A 150 -0.84 -15.33 7.14
CA THR A 150 -1.43 -16.66 7.36
C THR A 150 -2.90 -16.67 6.97
N LEU A 151 -3.69 -15.64 7.32
CA LEU A 151 -5.10 -15.56 6.94
C LEU A 151 -5.28 -15.50 5.42
N ALA A 152 -4.39 -14.80 4.71
CA ALA A 152 -4.42 -14.72 3.25
C ALA A 152 -4.23 -16.08 2.56
N ASN A 153 -3.73 -17.10 3.27
CA ASN A 153 -3.57 -18.47 2.77
C ASN A 153 -4.57 -19.47 3.39
N PHE A 154 -5.49 -19.02 4.24
CA PHE A 154 -6.35 -19.92 5.03
C PHE A 154 -7.32 -20.74 4.16
N ASP A 155 -7.86 -20.12 3.10
CA ASP A 155 -8.85 -20.68 2.19
C ASP A 155 -8.30 -20.85 0.75
N THR A 156 -7.00 -21.11 0.63
CA THR A 156 -6.32 -21.29 -0.65
C THR A 156 -5.59 -22.62 -0.71
N GLU A 157 -5.57 -23.26 -1.87
CA GLU A 157 -4.92 -24.58 -2.06
C GLU A 157 -3.39 -24.47 -2.24
N ASN A 158 -2.89 -23.27 -2.58
CA ASN A 158 -1.49 -22.97 -2.85
C ASN A 158 -0.90 -22.01 -1.79
N GLN A 159 0.39 -21.69 -1.94
CA GLN A 159 1.17 -20.90 -0.97
C GLN A 159 1.65 -19.54 -1.49
N ASP A 160 1.47 -19.24 -2.79
CA ASP A 160 1.97 -18.05 -3.48
C ASP A 160 0.99 -16.85 -3.46
N ASN A 161 0.17 -16.77 -2.41
CA ASN A 161 -0.89 -15.76 -2.25
C ASN A 161 -0.41 -14.44 -1.66
N VAL A 162 0.78 -14.41 -1.07
CA VAL A 162 1.40 -13.21 -0.47
C VAL A 162 2.72 -12.93 -1.16
N LYS A 163 2.85 -11.72 -1.70
CA LYS A 163 4.01 -11.32 -2.52
C LYS A 163 4.71 -10.10 -1.94
N HIS A 164 5.98 -9.95 -2.29
CA HIS A 164 6.75 -8.72 -2.10
C HIS A 164 7.44 -8.38 -3.41
N TYR A 165 7.32 -7.14 -3.85
CA TYR A 165 8.05 -6.62 -5.00
C TYR A 165 8.91 -5.43 -4.59
N PHE A 166 10.12 -5.40 -5.11
CA PHE A 166 10.99 -4.24 -4.99
C PHE A 166 10.36 -3.01 -5.67
N GLY A 167 10.39 -1.86 -5.02
CA GLY A 167 9.89 -0.60 -5.55
C GLY A 167 9.69 0.45 -4.46
N ALA A 168 9.25 1.65 -4.86
CA ALA A 168 8.92 2.72 -3.93
C ALA A 168 7.78 2.29 -2.98
N GLY A 169 7.77 2.79 -1.74
CA GLY A 169 6.77 2.40 -0.74
C GLY A 169 5.32 2.55 -1.22
N CYS A 170 5.03 3.61 -1.97
CA CYS A 170 3.71 3.85 -2.58
C CYS A 170 3.35 2.78 -3.63
N GLY A 171 4.33 2.34 -4.44
CA GLY A 171 4.13 1.24 -5.39
C GLY A 171 3.93 -0.11 -4.69
N GLN A 172 4.65 -0.34 -3.59
CA GLN A 172 4.49 -1.54 -2.78
C GLN A 172 3.11 -1.63 -2.11
N SER A 173 2.57 -0.52 -1.61
CA SER A 173 1.32 -0.50 -0.86
C SER A 173 0.07 -0.18 -1.67
N ILE A 174 0.18 0.58 -2.77
CA ILE A 174 -0.96 0.98 -3.60
C ILE A 174 -0.86 0.31 -4.97
N GLY A 175 0.23 0.55 -5.69
CA GLY A 175 0.35 0.16 -7.10
C GLY A 175 0.18 -1.34 -7.35
N ASN A 176 0.89 -2.17 -6.58
CA ASN A 176 0.80 -3.62 -6.74
C ASN A 176 -0.61 -4.17 -6.49
N VAL A 177 -1.30 -3.65 -5.47
CA VAL A 177 -2.62 -4.15 -5.07
C VAL A 177 -3.74 -3.65 -6.01
N LEU A 178 -3.65 -2.41 -6.52
CA LEU A 178 -4.57 -1.91 -7.54
C LEU A 178 -4.41 -2.69 -8.85
N ALA A 179 -3.17 -2.91 -9.31
CA ALA A 179 -2.93 -3.74 -10.47
C ALA A 179 -3.41 -5.19 -10.27
N ALA A 180 -3.46 -5.70 -9.03
CA ALA A 180 -4.02 -7.00 -8.69
C ALA A 180 -5.55 -7.01 -8.74
N SER A 181 -6.19 -5.96 -8.21
CA SER A 181 -7.63 -5.72 -8.31
C SER A 181 -8.09 -5.70 -9.77
N GLU A 182 -7.41 -4.93 -10.63
CA GLU A 182 -7.73 -4.80 -12.07
C GLU A 182 -7.73 -6.13 -12.83
N ARG A 183 -6.80 -7.04 -12.49
CA ARG A 183 -6.70 -8.37 -13.10
C ARG A 183 -7.57 -9.44 -12.42
N GLY A 184 -8.39 -9.05 -11.43
CA GLY A 184 -9.21 -9.98 -10.65
C GLY A 184 -8.41 -10.96 -9.79
N SER A 185 -7.16 -10.63 -9.45
CA SER A 185 -6.28 -11.49 -8.66
C SER A 185 -6.60 -11.42 -7.16
N ARG A 186 -6.33 -12.52 -6.45
CA ARG A 186 -6.45 -12.65 -4.99
C ARG A 186 -5.14 -12.37 -4.25
N GLU A 187 -4.08 -11.99 -4.96
CA GLU A 187 -2.74 -11.79 -4.40
C GLU A 187 -2.69 -10.60 -3.44
N CYS A 188 -2.11 -10.82 -2.26
CA CYS A 188 -1.84 -9.80 -1.25
C CYS A 188 -0.37 -9.37 -1.27
N PHE A 189 -0.07 -8.17 -0.79
CA PHE A 189 1.27 -7.59 -0.91
C PHE A 189 1.82 -7.07 0.41
N ILE A 190 3.02 -7.52 0.76
CA ILE A 190 3.85 -6.92 1.81
C ILE A 190 4.57 -5.72 1.20
N GLY A 191 4.57 -4.60 1.92
CA GLY A 191 5.24 -3.37 1.49
C GLY A 191 5.85 -2.57 2.63
N MET A 192 6.26 -1.34 2.32
CA MET A 192 7.01 -0.45 3.21
C MET A 192 8.37 -1.03 3.60
N THR A 193 9.06 -1.69 2.65
CA THR A 193 10.48 -2.07 2.77
C THR A 193 11.42 -1.08 2.10
N ASP A 194 10.88 -0.12 1.33
CA ASP A 194 11.63 0.98 0.70
C ASP A 194 12.27 1.89 1.79
N PRO A 195 13.62 1.96 1.89
CA PRO A 195 14.29 2.75 2.91
C PRO A 195 13.97 4.25 2.84
N SER A 196 13.62 4.79 1.67
CA SER A 196 13.18 6.18 1.52
C SER A 196 11.79 6.40 2.11
N ALA A 197 10.88 5.43 1.99
CA ALA A 197 9.57 5.44 2.62
C ALA A 197 9.60 5.17 4.15
N ARG A 198 10.54 4.34 4.64
CA ARG A 198 10.63 3.94 6.06
C ARG A 198 10.66 5.13 7.03
N LYS A 199 11.26 6.25 6.60
CA LYS A 199 11.43 7.47 7.41
C LYS A 199 10.10 8.12 7.82
N LEU A 200 8.99 7.75 7.17
CA LEU A 200 7.66 8.34 7.37
C LEU A 200 6.76 7.51 8.29
N LEU A 201 7.25 6.36 8.78
CA LEU A 201 6.51 5.41 9.60
C LEU A 201 7.31 5.04 10.87
N PRO A 202 6.65 4.54 11.92
CA PRO A 202 7.34 3.92 13.05
C PRO A 202 8.23 2.74 12.59
N ALA A 203 9.33 2.52 13.32
CA ALA A 203 10.40 1.61 12.94
C ALA A 203 9.95 0.16 12.72
N ASP A 204 8.89 -0.27 13.40
CA ASP A 204 8.33 -1.63 13.38
C ASP A 204 7.15 -1.80 12.42
N ILE A 205 6.59 -0.72 11.88
CA ILE A 205 5.35 -0.76 11.07
C ILE A 205 5.64 -0.97 9.59
N MET A 206 5.11 -2.03 9.01
CA MET A 206 5.07 -2.32 7.57
C MET A 206 3.66 -2.14 6.99
N SER A 207 3.49 -2.31 5.68
CA SER A 207 2.15 -2.39 5.07
C SER A 207 1.80 -3.81 4.63
N PHE A 208 0.53 -4.18 4.73
CA PHE A 208 -0.05 -5.34 4.08
C PHE A 208 -1.28 -4.91 3.27
N SER A 209 -1.26 -5.13 1.96
CA SER A 209 -2.24 -4.59 1.02
C SER A 209 -3.01 -5.73 0.37
N ILE A 210 -4.34 -5.61 0.37
CA ILE A 210 -5.27 -6.68 0.00
C ILE A 210 -6.26 -6.14 -1.05
N PRO A 211 -6.47 -6.83 -2.19
CA PRO A 211 -7.56 -6.48 -3.10
C PRO A 211 -8.90 -6.51 -2.35
N PHE A 212 -9.80 -5.55 -2.57
CA PHE A 212 -10.99 -5.40 -1.73
C PHE A 212 -11.90 -6.63 -1.75
N LYS A 213 -12.09 -7.26 -2.92
CA LYS A 213 -12.83 -8.54 -3.03
C LYS A 213 -12.20 -9.63 -2.17
N ARG A 214 -10.87 -9.74 -2.21
CA ARG A 214 -10.12 -10.70 -1.37
C ARG A 214 -10.24 -10.38 0.12
N PHE A 215 -10.21 -9.11 0.48
CA PHE A 215 -10.42 -8.68 1.86
C PHE A 215 -11.77 -9.14 2.41
N LEU A 216 -12.85 -9.06 1.62
CA LEU A 216 -14.18 -9.55 2.04
C LEU A 216 -14.18 -11.06 2.32
N GLU A 217 -13.55 -11.86 1.46
CA GLU A 217 -13.39 -13.31 1.69
C GLU A 217 -12.59 -13.59 2.99
N MET A 218 -11.52 -12.84 3.22
CA MET A 218 -10.70 -12.96 4.43
C MET A 218 -11.50 -12.56 5.69
N GLU A 219 -12.35 -11.54 5.61
CA GLU A 219 -13.24 -11.13 6.71
C GLU A 219 -14.26 -12.21 7.06
N GLU A 220 -14.83 -12.90 6.06
CA GLU A 220 -15.74 -14.04 6.27
C GLU A 220 -15.04 -15.22 6.95
N ASN A 221 -13.75 -15.41 6.65
CA ASN A 221 -12.94 -16.48 7.21
C ASN A 221 -12.35 -16.16 8.60
N ALA A 222 -12.29 -14.90 9.00
CA ALA A 222 -11.63 -14.48 10.24
C ALA A 222 -12.13 -15.27 11.47
N ASP A 223 -13.45 -15.43 11.62
CA ASP A 223 -14.09 -16.12 12.76
C ASP A 223 -13.88 -17.65 12.75
N LYS A 224 -13.55 -18.22 11.59
CA LYS A 224 -13.30 -19.67 11.42
C LYS A 224 -11.81 -19.99 11.44
N SER A 225 -10.96 -18.97 11.49
CA SER A 225 -9.52 -19.08 11.31
C SER A 225 -8.78 -19.39 12.60
N PHE A 226 -7.45 -19.49 12.48
CA PHE A 226 -6.52 -19.71 13.59
C PHE A 226 -6.53 -18.59 14.65
N PHE A 227 -7.20 -17.46 14.43
CA PHE A 227 -7.29 -16.36 15.39
C PHE A 227 -7.92 -16.76 16.75
N HIS A 228 -8.62 -17.89 16.82
CA HIS A 228 -9.20 -18.39 18.07
C HIS A 228 -8.34 -19.45 18.78
N THR A 229 -7.19 -19.82 18.20
CA THR A 229 -6.32 -20.88 18.71
C THR A 229 -5.36 -20.39 19.79
N GLY A 230 -4.81 -21.31 20.59
CA GLY A 230 -3.80 -21.00 21.62
C GLY A 230 -2.53 -20.35 21.05
N THR A 231 -2.14 -20.71 19.83
CA THR A 231 -1.01 -20.08 19.13
C THR A 231 -1.25 -18.59 18.92
N TRP A 232 -2.41 -18.20 18.38
CA TRP A 232 -2.72 -16.79 18.19
C TRP A 232 -2.93 -16.05 19.51
N GLN A 233 -3.51 -16.69 20.52
CA GLN A 233 -3.64 -16.12 21.86
C GLN A 233 -2.27 -15.77 22.48
N THR A 234 -1.25 -16.60 22.24
CA THR A 234 0.12 -16.32 22.67
C THR A 234 0.70 -15.10 21.94
N ILE A 235 0.48 -14.99 20.62
CA ILE A 235 0.89 -13.80 19.84
C ILE A 235 0.14 -12.55 20.33
N CYS A 236 -1.15 -12.65 20.64
CA CYS A 236 -1.97 -11.56 21.16
C CYS A 236 -1.48 -10.97 22.49
N GLN A 237 -0.65 -11.69 23.26
CA GLN A 237 -0.01 -11.17 24.47
C GLN A 237 1.18 -10.24 24.17
N ARG A 238 1.76 -10.36 22.97
CA ARG A 238 2.83 -9.48 22.46
C ARG A 238 2.29 -8.22 21.80
N LEU A 239 1.00 -8.23 21.46
CA LEU A 239 0.31 -7.09 20.87
C LEU A 239 -0.03 -6.09 21.97
N ASP A 240 0.57 -4.92 21.82
CA ASP A 240 0.43 -3.73 22.64
C ASP A 240 -0.95 -3.07 22.55
#